data_AF-A0A2B8A1N3-F1
#
_entry.id   AF-A0A2B8A1N3-F1
#
_cell.length_a   1.000
_cell.length_b   1.000
_cell.length_c   1.000
_cell.angle_alpha   90.00
_cell.angle_beta   90.00
_cell.angle_gamma   90.00
#
_symmetry.space_group_name_H-M   'P 1'
#
loop_
_entity.id
_entity.type
_entity.pdbx_description
1 polymer ?
#
loop_
_entity_poly.entity_id
_entity_poly.type
_entity_poly.pdbx_seq_one_letter_code
_entity_poly.pdbx_strand_id
1 'polypeptide(L)' 'MKCLIIQTAFLGDVILATALAEKIKQQHPESAVHFLLRKG' A
#
# COMPACT_ATOMS: atom_id res chain seq x y z
N MET A 1 3.70 -12.81 5.77
CA MET A 1 3.77 -11.52 6.49
C MET A 1 2.50 -10.71 6.24
N LYS A 2 2.03 -9.90 7.20
CA LYS A 2 0.86 -9.01 7.01
C LYS A 2 1.35 -7.56 7.00
N CYS A 3 0.98 -6.80 5.97
CA CYS A 3 1.38 -5.42 5.78
C CYS A 3 0.13 -4.53 5.66
N LEU A 4 0.12 -3.39 6.36
CA LEU A 4 -0.94 -2.40 6.31
C LEU A 4 -0.32 -1.06 5.92
N ILE A 5 -0.76 -0.52 4.79
CA ILE A 5 -0.37 0.80 4.28
C ILE A 5 -1.49 1.76 4.66
N ILE A 6 -1.18 2.76 5.51
CA ILE A 6 -2.13 3.77 5.96
C ILE A 6 -1.87 5.06 5.20
N GLN A 7 -2.85 5.44 4.40
CA GLN A 7 -2.81 6.61 3.55
C GLN A 7 -3.64 7.74 4.17
N THR A 8 -2.98 8.77 4.68
CA THR A 8 -3.64 9.95 5.26
C THR A 8 -3.70 11.15 4.30
N ALA A 9 -3.02 11.04 3.15
CA ALA A 9 -2.73 12.15 2.25
C ALA A 9 -3.45 12.03 0.88
N PHE A 10 -3.20 12.98 -0.03
CA PHE A 10 -3.99 13.20 -1.25
C PHE A 10 -3.73 12.10 -2.31
N LEU A 11 -4.48 12.14 -3.43
CA LEU A 11 -4.44 11.13 -4.49
C LEU A 11 -3.03 10.88 -5.06
N GLY A 12 -2.17 11.91 -5.12
CA GLY A 12 -0.78 11.77 -5.57
C GLY A 12 0.04 10.80 -4.71
N ASP A 13 -0.20 10.81 -3.40
CA ASP A 13 0.48 9.93 -2.47
C ASP A 13 0.01 8.46 -2.64
N VAL A 14 -1.23 8.23 -3.13
CA VAL A 14 -1.78 6.88 -3.36
C VAL A 14 -1.02 6.18 -4.50
N ILE A 15 -0.63 6.93 -5.52
CA ILE A 15 0.12 6.42 -6.66
C ILE A 15 1.49 5.90 -6.19
N LEU A 16 2.19 6.67 -5.34
CA LEU A 16 3.46 6.26 -4.77
C LEU A 16 3.32 5.02 -3.86
N ALA A 17 2.27 4.98 -3.05
CA ALA A 17 2.00 3.86 -2.16
C ALA A 17 1.67 2.56 -2.93
N THR A 18 1.05 2.66 -4.10
CA THR A 18 0.79 1.52 -4.99
C THR A 18 2.10 0.89 -5.49
N ALA A 19 3.05 1.70 -5.94
CA ALA A 19 4.36 1.21 -6.40
C ALA A 19 5.14 0.50 -5.26
N LEU A 20 5.00 0.98 -4.03
CA LEU A 20 5.56 0.31 -2.86
C LEU A 20 4.91 -1.06 -2.61
N ALA A 21 3.57 -1.15 -2.70
CA ALA A 21 2.85 -2.41 -2.54
C ALA A 21 3.26 -3.46 -3.58
N GLU A 22 3.48 -3.04 -4.84
CA GLU A 22 3.98 -3.93 -5.89
C GLU A 22 5.35 -4.51 -5.57
N LYS A 23 6.30 -3.68 -5.12
CA LYS A 23 7.63 -4.16 -4.71
C LYS A 23 7.57 -5.14 -3.54
N ILE A 24 6.72 -4.87 -2.55
CA ILE A 24 6.52 -5.78 -1.42
C ILE A 24 5.99 -7.13 -1.91
N LYS A 25 5.06 -7.13 -2.86
CA LYS A 25 4.49 -8.36 -3.42
C LYS A 25 5.49 -9.12 -4.30
N GLN A 26 6.37 -8.43 -5.00
CA GLN A 26 7.46 -9.06 -5.77
C GLN A 26 8.48 -9.77 -4.86
N GLN A 27 8.85 -9.13 -3.74
CA GLN A 27 9.82 -9.70 -2.80
C GLN A 27 9.19 -10.74 -1.85
N HIS A 28 7.90 -10.59 -1.55
CA HIS A 28 7.14 -11.47 -0.66
C HIS A 28 5.77 -11.79 -1.26
N PRO A 29 5.69 -12.74 -2.23
CA PRO A 29 4.47 -13.08 -2.96
C PRO A 29 3.31 -13.52 -2.07
N GLU A 30 3.60 -14.16 -0.94
CA GLU A 30 2.62 -14.64 0.04
C GLU A 30 2.14 -13.55 1.01
N SER A 31 2.71 -12.34 0.95
CA SER A 31 2.32 -11.26 1.87
C SER A 31 0.96 -10.68 1.52
N ALA A 32 0.14 -10.46 2.56
CA ALA A 32 -1.13 -9.76 2.44
C ALA A 32 -0.90 -8.26 2.69
N VAL A 33 -1.13 -7.43 1.67
CA VAL A 33 -1.00 -5.97 1.75
C VAL A 33 -2.40 -5.36 1.75
N HIS A 34 -2.69 -4.56 2.77
CA HIS A 34 -3.97 -3.88 2.92
C HIS A 34 -3.76 -2.37 2.87
N PHE A 35 -4.72 -1.64 2.30
CA PHE A 35 -4.72 -0.19 2.28
C PHE A 35 -5.83 0.34 3.18
N LEU A 36 -5.47 1.22 4.12
CA LEU A 36 -6.41 2.05 4.84
C LEU A 36 -6.34 3.46 4.27
N LEU A 37 -7.37 3.86 3.53
CA LEU A 37 -7.47 5.18 2.94
C LEU A 37 -8.35 6.07 3.82
N ARG A 38 -7.97 7.33 3.99
CA ARG A 38 -8.89 8.35 4.48
C ARG A 38 -10.11 8.39 3.55
N LYS A 39 -11.32 8.31 4.11
CA LYS A 39 -12.53 8.72 3.38
C LYS A 39 -12.39 10.21 3.08
N GLY A 40 -12.25 10.56 1.80
CA GLY A 40 -12.36 11.93 1.33
C GLY A 40 -13.66 12.55 1.81
#